data_AF-A0A9Q0LTB5-F1
#
_entry.id   AF-A0A9Q0LTB5-F1
#
_cell.length_a   1.000
_cell.length_b   1.000
_cell.length_c   1.000
_cell.angle_alpha   90.00
_cell.angle_beta   90.00
_cell.angle_gamma   90.00
#
_symmetry.space_group_name_H-M   'P 1'
#
loop_
_entity.id
_entity.type
_entity.pdbx_description
1 polymer ?
#
loop_
_entity_poly.entity_id
_entity_poly.type
_entity_poly.pdbx_seq_one_letter_code
_entity_poly.pdbx_strand_id
1 'polypeptide(L)'
;MSLININTSEKEKQEELEEKSEEEETKSNAKIAIKKAQKVAAILLTAIGFDEYGGTLVYPFVPKMLKKRFHISKKNVGVLSGVIEGSFKASSFFSCFYLGYFSDKFGRKPIIIFSLFMVSITLLLFGFAWSVPLLIILQVIAGLTDGSEVVTKAVFSDLTSGVLNNYRSFLFAAMSACYAFFRGLSSATVSIFFGHDFGVESFKKNPYLFPCIIGAIIVFIVAIITYIFFSDKGLMPKEVEPFVHKFKNLKEGFKYVWANRLLRKLVIVFSLCDFSNGSVFVLMILYATLDYSEGGLGFSPNETGVIFIVFGIGTTIYELLWYNKLVKKIGVRKLFLLGSLVTAVCASMFPNFTINNRSFGITCNMEMGCFLNLYSSLLLWNDVFALKRSYND
;
A
#
# COMPACT_ATOMS: atom_id res chain seq x y z
N MET A 1 -9.42 -69.04 -23.20
CA MET A 1 -8.44 -68.01 -22.80
C MET A 1 -8.58 -66.69 -23.57
N SER A 2 -9.01 -66.66 -24.83
CA SER A 2 -9.11 -65.40 -25.60
C SER A 2 -10.23 -64.43 -25.17
N LEU A 3 -11.39 -64.92 -24.72
CA LEU A 3 -12.53 -64.08 -24.30
C LEU A 3 -12.32 -63.37 -22.95
N ILE A 4 -11.46 -63.91 -22.08
CA ILE A 4 -11.17 -63.32 -20.76
C ILE A 4 -10.23 -62.10 -20.92
N ASN A 5 -9.27 -62.16 -21.85
CA ASN A 5 -8.36 -61.05 -22.13
C ASN A 5 -9.06 -59.82 -22.75
N ILE A 6 -10.13 -60.02 -23.53
CA ILE A 6 -10.86 -58.91 -24.18
C ILE A 6 -11.59 -58.08 -23.12
N ASN A 7 -12.32 -58.73 -22.20
CA ASN A 7 -13.03 -58.07 -21.09
C ASN A 7 -12.10 -57.33 -20.13
N THR A 8 -10.86 -57.80 -19.98
CA THR A 8 -9.86 -57.14 -19.12
C THR A 8 -9.34 -55.87 -19.79
N SER A 9 -9.10 -55.90 -21.11
CA SER A 9 -8.65 -54.72 -21.87
C SER A 9 -9.71 -53.62 -22.04
N GLU A 10 -11.00 -53.97 -22.05
CA GLU A 10 -12.08 -52.98 -22.11
C GLU A 10 -12.30 -52.30 -20.76
N LYS A 11 -12.13 -53.03 -19.64
CA LYS A 11 -12.14 -52.44 -18.30
C LYS A 11 -10.97 -51.49 -18.06
N GLU A 12 -9.75 -51.88 -18.44
CA GLU A 12 -8.56 -51.02 -18.33
C GLU A 12 -8.73 -49.73 -19.16
N LYS A 13 -9.35 -49.80 -20.34
CA LYS A 13 -9.66 -48.61 -21.14
C LYS A 13 -10.75 -47.73 -20.53
N GLN A 14 -11.74 -48.31 -19.85
CA GLN A 14 -12.76 -47.54 -19.12
C GLN A 14 -12.15 -46.84 -17.91
N GLU A 15 -11.31 -47.52 -17.14
CA GLU A 15 -10.59 -46.93 -16.00
C GLU A 15 -9.64 -45.81 -16.46
N GLU A 16 -8.90 -45.97 -17.57
CA GLU A 16 -8.08 -44.89 -18.14
C GLU A 16 -8.90 -43.69 -18.65
N LEU A 17 -10.12 -43.92 -19.15
CA LEU A 17 -11.02 -42.86 -19.61
C LEU A 17 -11.65 -42.11 -18.42
N GLU A 18 -11.97 -42.82 -17.34
CA GLU A 18 -12.44 -42.24 -16.07
C GLU A 18 -11.33 -41.44 -15.37
N GLU A 19 -10.10 -41.96 -15.31
CA GLU A 19 -8.96 -41.19 -14.77
C GLU A 19 -8.67 -39.94 -15.60
N LYS A 20 -8.76 -40.02 -16.94
CA LYS A 20 -8.59 -38.85 -17.82
C LYS A 20 -9.70 -37.83 -17.65
N SER A 21 -10.95 -38.26 -17.48
CA SER A 21 -12.08 -37.34 -17.26
C SER A 21 -11.99 -36.66 -15.89
N GLU A 22 -11.59 -37.39 -14.84
CA GLU A 22 -11.32 -36.84 -13.51
C GLU A 22 -10.13 -35.87 -13.51
N GLU A 23 -9.06 -36.18 -14.25
CA GLU A 23 -7.94 -35.25 -14.44
C GLU A 23 -8.35 -33.97 -15.17
N GLU A 24 -9.16 -34.07 -16.22
CA GLU A 24 -9.66 -32.92 -16.97
C GLU A 24 -10.61 -32.05 -16.13
N GLU A 25 -11.49 -32.68 -15.35
CA GLU A 25 -12.39 -31.99 -14.43
C GLU A 25 -11.59 -31.28 -13.32
N THR A 26 -10.57 -31.93 -12.76
CA THR A 26 -9.65 -31.35 -11.78
C THR A 26 -8.88 -30.15 -12.35
N LYS A 27 -8.35 -30.27 -13.57
CA LYS A 27 -7.67 -29.16 -14.28
C LYS A 27 -8.63 -28.01 -14.59
N SER A 28 -9.88 -28.30 -14.93
CA SER A 28 -10.93 -27.30 -15.18
C SER A 28 -11.29 -26.54 -13.90
N ASN A 29 -11.54 -27.27 -12.81
CA ASN A 29 -11.85 -26.71 -11.49
C ASN A 29 -10.70 -25.85 -10.95
N ALA A 30 -9.45 -26.28 -11.13
CA ALA A 30 -8.27 -25.49 -10.79
C ALA A 30 -8.19 -24.17 -11.57
N LYS A 31 -8.48 -24.17 -12.88
CA LYS A 31 -8.50 -22.95 -13.70
C LYS A 31 -9.59 -21.97 -13.23
N ILE A 32 -10.77 -22.46 -12.87
CA ILE A 32 -11.87 -21.64 -12.34
C ILE A 32 -11.46 -21.01 -11.00
N ALA A 33 -10.84 -21.78 -10.10
CA ALA A 33 -10.36 -21.29 -8.82
C ALA A 33 -9.28 -20.20 -8.98
N ILE A 34 -8.33 -20.37 -9.90
CA ILE A 34 -7.30 -19.37 -10.21
C ILE A 34 -7.94 -18.07 -10.72
N LYS A 35 -8.87 -18.15 -11.67
CA LYS A 35 -9.57 -16.95 -12.18
C LYS A 35 -10.34 -16.22 -11.08
N LYS A 36 -11.00 -16.97 -10.19
CA LYS A 36 -11.71 -16.39 -9.03
C LYS A 36 -10.74 -15.69 -8.08
N ALA A 37 -9.60 -16.32 -7.76
CA ALA A 37 -8.55 -15.75 -6.93
C ALA A 37 -7.95 -14.48 -7.53
N GLN A 38 -7.67 -14.47 -8.84
CA GLN A 38 -7.19 -13.29 -9.57
C GLN A 38 -8.19 -12.15 -9.56
N LYS A 39 -9.49 -12.42 -9.77
CA LYS A 39 -10.55 -11.42 -9.70
C LYS A 39 -10.62 -10.77 -8.31
N VAL A 40 -10.51 -11.59 -7.26
CA VAL A 40 -10.51 -11.12 -5.88
C VAL A 40 -9.28 -10.28 -5.58
N ALA A 41 -8.09 -10.75 -6.00
CA ALA A 41 -6.86 -9.98 -5.86
C ALA A 41 -6.98 -8.62 -6.56
N ALA A 42 -7.52 -8.57 -7.77
CA ALA A 42 -7.72 -7.32 -8.51
C ALA A 42 -8.66 -6.36 -7.77
N ILE A 43 -9.80 -6.83 -7.25
CA ILE A 43 -10.74 -6.00 -6.48
C ILE A 43 -10.05 -5.43 -5.22
N LEU A 44 -9.28 -6.26 -4.52
CA LEU A 44 -8.55 -5.85 -3.33
C LEU A 44 -7.43 -4.85 -3.64
N LEU A 45 -6.70 -5.04 -4.75
CA LEU A 45 -5.70 -4.08 -5.22
C LEU A 45 -6.36 -2.73 -5.56
N THR A 46 -7.54 -2.74 -6.19
CA THR A 46 -8.28 -1.50 -6.43
C THR A 46 -8.72 -0.84 -5.12
N ALA A 47 -9.30 -1.61 -4.19
CA ALA A 47 -9.76 -1.10 -2.90
C ALA A 47 -8.60 -0.44 -2.12
N ILE A 48 -7.51 -1.17 -1.90
CA ILE A 48 -6.36 -0.66 -1.14
C ILE A 48 -5.66 0.52 -1.84
N GLY A 49 -5.64 0.52 -3.17
CA GLY A 49 -5.11 1.62 -3.95
C GLY A 49 -5.91 2.90 -3.74
N PHE A 50 -7.25 2.82 -3.80
CA PHE A 50 -8.09 3.98 -3.56
C PHE A 50 -8.14 4.42 -2.09
N ASP A 51 -7.92 3.51 -1.14
CA ASP A 51 -7.74 3.85 0.27
C ASP A 51 -6.46 4.71 0.46
N GLU A 52 -5.34 4.28 -0.12
CA GLU A 52 -4.10 5.07 -0.14
C GLU A 52 -4.32 6.41 -0.84
N TYR A 53 -4.97 6.41 -2.01
CA TYR A 53 -5.28 7.63 -2.75
C TYR A 53 -5.99 8.65 -1.86
N GLY A 54 -7.00 8.21 -1.09
CA GLY A 54 -7.73 9.08 -0.18
C GLY A 54 -6.85 9.61 0.95
N GLY A 55 -6.05 8.75 1.57
CA GLY A 55 -5.14 9.10 2.66
C GLY A 55 -4.00 10.04 2.25
N THR A 56 -3.47 9.90 1.02
CA THR A 56 -2.33 10.70 0.55
C THR A 56 -2.70 11.98 -0.17
N LEU A 57 -3.97 12.14 -0.57
CA LEU A 57 -4.44 13.30 -1.35
C LEU A 57 -4.17 14.64 -0.65
N VAL A 58 -4.16 14.65 0.69
CA VAL A 58 -4.00 15.88 1.47
C VAL A 58 -2.56 16.41 1.51
N TYR A 59 -1.56 15.53 1.36
CA TYR A 59 -0.16 15.88 1.66
C TYR A 59 0.43 16.99 0.78
N PRO A 60 0.22 17.04 -0.55
CA PRO A 60 0.85 18.05 -1.40
C PRO A 60 0.45 19.50 -1.06
N PHE A 61 -0.71 19.72 -0.42
CA PHE A 61 -1.19 21.06 -0.09
C PHE A 61 -1.19 21.39 1.40
N VAL A 62 -1.01 20.42 2.31
CA VAL A 62 -0.99 20.66 3.77
C VAL A 62 0.00 21.76 4.19
N PRO A 63 1.26 21.79 3.72
CA PRO A 63 2.20 22.85 4.09
C PRO A 63 1.69 24.25 3.70
N LYS A 64 1.12 24.37 2.50
CA LYS A 64 0.54 25.64 2.00
C LYS A 64 -0.73 26.01 2.76
N MET A 65 -1.55 25.03 3.14
CA MET A 65 -2.75 25.23 3.96
C MET A 65 -2.37 25.78 5.35
N LEU A 66 -1.35 25.21 6.01
CA LEU A 66 -0.84 25.70 7.29
C LEU A 66 -0.35 27.16 7.19
N LYS A 67 0.42 27.48 6.14
CA LYS A 67 0.97 28.82 5.92
C LYS A 67 -0.10 29.86 5.57
N LYS A 68 -0.99 29.56 4.61
CA LYS A 68 -1.93 30.54 4.04
C LYS A 68 -3.26 30.62 4.78
N ARG A 69 -3.82 29.49 5.23
CA ARG A 69 -5.16 29.45 5.87
C ARG A 69 -5.07 29.61 7.38
N PHE A 70 -4.10 28.95 8.01
CA PHE A 70 -3.95 28.95 9.47
C PHE A 70 -2.90 29.94 9.97
N HIS A 71 -2.28 30.71 9.07
CA HIS A 71 -1.27 31.73 9.38
C HIS A 71 -0.14 31.21 10.29
N ILE A 72 0.21 29.93 10.16
CA ILE A 72 1.26 29.30 10.95
C ILE A 72 2.61 29.88 10.54
N SER A 73 3.41 30.26 11.55
CA SER A 73 4.79 30.69 11.36
C SER A 73 5.59 29.65 10.58
N LYS A 74 6.40 30.11 9.62
CA LYS A 74 7.21 29.24 8.75
C LYS A 74 8.03 28.21 9.52
N LYS A 75 8.58 28.59 10.69
CA LYS A 75 9.36 27.70 11.56
C LYS A 75 8.57 26.47 12.04
N ASN A 76 7.26 26.60 12.19
CA ASN A 76 6.38 25.56 12.73
C ASN A 76 5.65 24.75 11.65
N VAL A 77 5.69 25.17 10.38
CA VAL A 77 5.00 24.47 9.29
C VAL A 77 5.54 23.04 9.13
N GLY A 78 6.86 22.86 9.17
CA GLY A 78 7.47 21.52 9.07
C GLY A 78 7.04 20.59 10.21
N VAL A 79 7.10 21.08 11.45
CA VAL A 79 6.70 20.33 12.64
C VAL A 79 5.22 19.97 12.58
N LEU A 80 4.34 20.90 12.24
CA LEU A 80 2.90 20.63 12.19
C LEU A 80 2.51 19.73 11.02
N SER A 81 3.13 19.86 9.84
CA SER A 81 2.94 18.91 8.73
C SER A 81 3.32 17.49 9.16
N GLY A 82 4.48 17.35 9.82
CA GLY A 82 4.93 16.07 10.36
C GLY A 82 4.02 15.51 11.46
N VAL A 83 3.46 16.35 12.33
CA VAL A 83 2.48 15.93 13.35
C VAL A 83 1.18 15.47 12.71
N ILE A 84 0.68 16.16 11.69
CA ILE A 84 -0.55 15.78 10.98
C ILE A 84 -0.39 14.40 10.33
N GLU A 85 0.68 14.19 9.55
CA GLU A 85 0.95 12.89 8.91
C GLU A 85 1.33 11.80 9.93
N GLY A 86 2.15 12.15 10.91
CA GLY A 86 2.55 11.25 11.99
C GLY A 86 1.38 10.78 12.83
N SER A 87 0.35 11.63 13.05
CA SER A 87 -0.85 11.24 13.79
C SER A 87 -1.68 10.18 13.07
N PHE A 88 -1.75 10.23 11.74
CA PHE A 88 -2.34 9.17 10.92
C PHE A 88 -1.55 7.87 11.10
N LYS A 89 -0.24 7.87 10.87
CA LYS A 89 0.58 6.64 10.97
C LYS A 89 0.63 6.06 12.38
N ALA A 90 0.68 6.91 13.40
CA ALA A 90 0.63 6.49 14.80
C ALA A 90 -0.71 5.83 15.16
N SER A 91 -1.83 6.39 14.70
CA SER A 91 -3.14 5.79 14.94
C SER A 91 -3.34 4.49 14.16
N SER A 92 -2.90 4.41 12.89
CA SER A 92 -2.88 3.16 12.09
C SER A 92 -2.06 2.07 12.77
N PHE A 93 -0.93 2.42 13.39
CA PHE A 93 -0.12 1.45 14.14
C PHE A 93 -0.90 0.80 15.29
N PHE A 94 -1.68 1.56 16.07
CA PHE A 94 -2.46 0.99 17.16
C PHE A 94 -3.71 0.26 16.67
N SER A 95 -4.36 0.74 15.60
CA SER A 95 -5.57 0.13 15.05
C SER A 95 -5.31 -1.20 14.37
N CYS A 96 -4.13 -1.40 13.76
CA CYS A 96 -3.81 -2.60 13.00
C CYS A 96 -4.00 -3.90 13.82
N PHE A 97 -3.71 -3.87 15.12
CA PHE A 97 -3.90 -4.99 16.04
C PHE A 97 -5.38 -5.39 16.18
N TYR A 98 -6.27 -4.40 16.30
CA TYR A 98 -7.70 -4.62 16.52
C TYR A 98 -8.42 -4.92 15.20
N LEU A 99 -8.09 -4.17 14.13
CA LEU A 99 -8.70 -4.35 12.82
C LEU A 99 -8.33 -5.70 12.20
N GLY A 100 -7.09 -6.18 12.40
CA GLY A 100 -6.71 -7.55 12.05
C GLY A 100 -7.58 -8.59 12.75
N TYR A 101 -7.65 -8.53 14.09
CA TYR A 101 -8.47 -9.45 14.88
C TYR A 101 -9.97 -9.40 14.53
N PHE A 102 -10.53 -8.21 14.36
CA PHE A 102 -11.93 -8.04 13.98
C PHE A 102 -12.23 -8.52 12.57
N SER A 103 -11.29 -8.39 11.63
CA SER A 103 -11.46 -8.91 10.27
C SER A 103 -11.53 -10.44 10.24
N ASP A 104 -10.79 -11.12 11.11
CA ASP A 104 -10.85 -12.58 11.21
C ASP A 104 -12.13 -13.04 11.93
N LYS A 105 -12.67 -12.24 12.85
CA LYS A 105 -13.88 -12.58 13.63
C LYS A 105 -15.19 -12.25 12.91
N PHE A 106 -15.31 -11.04 12.36
CA PHE A 106 -16.54 -10.52 11.74
C PHE A 106 -16.56 -10.70 10.22
N GLY A 107 -15.47 -11.19 9.64
CA GLY A 107 -15.27 -11.28 8.20
C GLY A 107 -14.46 -10.11 7.67
N ARG A 108 -13.83 -10.33 6.52
CA ARG A 108 -12.85 -9.40 5.93
C ARG A 108 -13.53 -8.30 5.13
N LYS A 109 -14.66 -8.62 4.49
CA LYS A 109 -15.45 -7.69 3.68
C LYS A 109 -15.93 -6.46 4.46
N PRO A 110 -16.56 -6.58 5.66
CA PRO A 110 -17.04 -5.42 6.40
C PRO A 110 -15.92 -4.44 6.79
N ILE A 111 -14.75 -4.94 7.19
CA ILE A 111 -13.63 -4.10 7.63
C ILE A 111 -13.06 -3.28 6.47
N ILE A 112 -12.87 -3.88 5.29
CA ILE A 112 -12.37 -3.15 4.11
C ILE A 112 -13.34 -2.03 3.69
N ILE A 113 -14.63 -2.35 3.66
CA ILE A 113 -15.66 -1.38 3.22
C ILE A 113 -15.79 -0.25 4.24
N PHE A 114 -15.71 -0.57 5.53
CA PHE A 114 -15.70 0.41 6.60
C PHE A 114 -14.50 1.36 6.50
N SER A 115 -13.29 0.83 6.23
CA SER A 115 -12.07 1.61 5.97
C SER A 115 -12.28 2.62 4.84
N LEU A 116 -12.74 2.15 3.67
CA LEU A 116 -12.97 3.00 2.49
C LEU A 116 -14.04 4.07 2.72
N PHE A 117 -15.11 3.71 3.43
CA PHE A 117 -16.16 4.67 3.76
C PHE A 117 -15.66 5.76 4.72
N MET A 118 -14.88 5.37 5.73
CA MET A 118 -14.30 6.32 6.69
C MET A 118 -13.24 7.21 6.07
N VAL A 119 -12.39 6.70 5.18
CA VAL A 119 -11.40 7.53 4.47
C VAL A 119 -12.10 8.56 3.56
N SER A 120 -13.21 8.19 2.92
CA SER A 120 -14.03 9.12 2.13
C SER A 120 -14.61 10.25 2.99
N ILE A 121 -15.20 9.92 4.16
CA ILE A 121 -15.75 10.92 5.08
C ILE A 121 -14.67 11.83 5.64
N THR A 122 -13.59 11.25 6.16
CA THR A 122 -12.50 12.02 6.78
C THR A 122 -11.82 12.92 5.76
N LEU A 123 -11.61 12.47 4.52
CA LEU A 123 -11.10 13.29 3.43
C LEU A 123 -12.03 14.45 3.09
N LEU A 124 -13.34 14.20 3.01
CA LEU A 124 -14.32 15.25 2.77
C LEU A 124 -14.28 16.31 3.87
N LEU A 125 -14.31 15.87 5.14
CA LEU A 125 -14.25 16.76 6.32
C LEU A 125 -12.92 17.52 6.39
N PHE A 126 -11.82 16.93 5.92
CA PHE A 126 -10.51 17.58 5.90
C PHE A 126 -10.53 18.86 5.05
N GLY A 127 -11.24 18.84 3.92
CA GLY A 127 -11.44 20.03 3.07
C GLY A 127 -12.19 21.17 3.78
N PHE A 128 -13.03 20.86 4.76
CA PHE A 128 -13.80 21.84 5.54
C PHE A 128 -13.11 22.29 6.83
N ALA A 129 -11.94 21.73 7.17
CA ALA A 129 -11.31 21.98 8.45
C ALA A 129 -10.99 23.47 8.69
N TRP A 130 -11.39 23.98 9.87
CA TRP A 130 -11.20 25.37 10.28
C TRP A 130 -10.11 25.56 11.34
N SER A 131 -9.44 24.49 11.78
CA SER A 131 -8.35 24.58 12.74
C SER A 131 -7.36 23.43 12.58
N VAL A 132 -6.11 23.64 13.01
CA VAL A 132 -5.07 22.60 12.99
C VAL A 132 -5.41 21.39 13.87
N PRO A 133 -5.95 21.54 15.11
CA PRO A 133 -6.36 20.40 15.90
C PRO A 133 -7.42 19.54 15.21
N LEU A 134 -8.35 20.14 14.47
CA LEU A 134 -9.34 19.39 13.69
C LEU A 134 -8.67 18.54 12.59
N LEU A 135 -7.62 19.05 11.92
CA LEU A 135 -6.85 18.25 10.95
C LEU A 135 -6.23 17.02 11.61
N ILE A 136 -5.65 17.20 12.80
CA ILE A 136 -5.04 16.11 13.57
C ILE A 136 -6.11 15.10 13.99
N ILE A 137 -7.26 15.54 14.49
CA ILE A 137 -8.37 14.66 14.88
C ILE A 137 -8.86 13.85 13.67
N LEU A 138 -9.05 14.50 12.51
CA LEU A 138 -9.47 13.81 11.29
C LEU A 138 -8.44 12.77 10.84
N GLN A 139 -7.14 13.07 10.94
CA GLN A 139 -6.09 12.10 10.63
C GLN A 139 -6.03 10.93 11.62
N VAL A 140 -6.25 11.19 12.91
CA VAL A 140 -6.35 10.14 13.92
C VAL A 140 -7.55 9.24 13.65
N ILE A 141 -8.71 9.81 13.30
CA ILE A 141 -9.89 9.01 12.93
C ILE A 141 -9.59 8.17 11.69
N ALA A 142 -9.02 8.78 10.64
CA ALA A 142 -8.67 8.09 9.41
C ALA A 142 -7.73 6.89 9.67
N GLY A 143 -6.65 7.10 10.44
CA GLY A 143 -5.72 6.01 10.78
C GLY A 143 -6.31 4.97 11.75
N LEU A 144 -7.18 5.36 12.68
CA LEU A 144 -7.89 4.39 13.52
C LEU A 144 -8.82 3.46 12.73
N THR A 145 -9.28 3.90 11.56
CA THR A 145 -10.17 3.14 10.68
C THR A 145 -9.44 2.46 9.50
N ASP A 146 -8.14 2.70 9.35
CA ASP A 146 -7.27 2.19 8.29
C ASP A 146 -6.99 0.69 8.46
N GLY A 147 -7.93 -0.11 7.95
CA GLY A 147 -7.89 -1.57 8.04
C GLY A 147 -7.64 -2.27 6.70
N SER A 148 -7.79 -1.56 5.59
CA SER A 148 -7.79 -2.17 4.26
C SER A 148 -6.47 -2.90 3.98
N GLU A 149 -5.34 -2.33 4.42
CA GLU A 149 -4.01 -2.88 4.22
C GLU A 149 -3.81 -4.20 4.95
N VAL A 150 -4.11 -4.21 6.25
CA VAL A 150 -3.94 -5.37 7.13
C VAL A 150 -4.76 -6.54 6.61
N VAL A 151 -6.03 -6.29 6.25
CA VAL A 151 -6.96 -7.32 5.80
C VAL A 151 -6.58 -7.85 4.42
N THR A 152 -6.18 -6.98 3.49
CA THR A 152 -5.76 -7.38 2.14
C THR A 152 -4.52 -8.29 2.19
N LYS A 153 -3.53 -7.95 3.03
CA LYS A 153 -2.35 -8.78 3.25
C LYS A 153 -2.69 -10.17 3.78
N ALA A 154 -3.64 -10.25 4.72
CA ALA A 154 -4.13 -11.53 5.21
C ALA A 154 -4.79 -12.35 4.08
N VAL A 155 -5.62 -11.73 3.24
CA VAL A 155 -6.22 -12.41 2.07
C VAL A 155 -5.15 -12.87 1.09
N PHE A 156 -4.16 -12.04 0.77
CA PHE A 156 -3.10 -12.42 -0.16
C PHE A 156 -2.26 -13.56 0.41
N SER A 157 -2.01 -13.56 1.71
CA SER A 157 -1.31 -14.68 2.36
C SER A 157 -2.09 -15.98 2.25
N ASP A 158 -3.42 -15.94 2.40
CA ASP A 158 -4.26 -17.13 2.27
C ASP A 158 -4.36 -17.61 0.82
N LEU A 159 -4.52 -16.69 -0.14
CA LEU A 159 -4.56 -17.02 -1.58
C LEU A 159 -3.25 -17.67 -2.04
N THR A 160 -2.13 -17.20 -1.52
CA THR A 160 -0.79 -17.71 -1.86
C THR A 160 -0.43 -18.97 -1.11
N SER A 161 -1.05 -19.26 0.03
CA SER A 161 -0.83 -20.54 0.73
C SER A 161 -1.52 -21.72 0.04
N GLY A 162 -2.51 -21.44 -0.82
CA GLY A 162 -3.22 -22.45 -1.62
C GLY A 162 -3.02 -22.28 -3.12
N VAL A 163 -3.99 -21.62 -3.75
CA VAL A 163 -4.16 -21.58 -5.22
C VAL A 163 -3.04 -20.86 -5.96
N LEU A 164 -2.44 -19.84 -5.34
CA LEU A 164 -1.49 -18.91 -5.98
C LEU A 164 -0.07 -18.98 -5.40
N ASN A 165 0.39 -20.15 -4.97
CA ASN A 165 1.69 -20.33 -4.29
C ASN A 165 2.88 -19.74 -5.06
N ASN A 166 2.94 -19.94 -6.38
CA ASN A 166 4.02 -19.40 -7.21
C ASN A 166 3.90 -17.89 -7.50
N TYR A 167 2.79 -17.25 -7.15
CA TYR A 167 2.50 -15.84 -7.43
C TYR A 167 2.60 -14.94 -6.19
N ARG A 168 3.11 -15.45 -5.06
CA ARG A 168 3.21 -14.69 -3.82
C ARG A 168 4.01 -13.41 -3.97
N SER A 169 5.27 -13.51 -4.41
CA SER A 169 6.12 -12.34 -4.64
C SER A 169 5.51 -11.37 -5.66
N PHE A 170 4.79 -11.88 -6.67
CA PHE A 170 4.11 -11.05 -7.67
C PHE A 170 2.93 -10.28 -7.08
N LEU A 171 2.07 -10.91 -6.27
CA LEU A 171 0.91 -10.24 -5.65
C LEU A 171 1.34 -9.13 -4.69
N PHE A 172 2.37 -9.37 -3.89
CA PHE A 172 2.93 -8.35 -2.99
C PHE A 172 3.65 -7.23 -3.77
N ALA A 173 4.38 -7.55 -4.84
CA ALA A 173 4.94 -6.53 -5.72
C ALA A 173 3.85 -5.69 -6.41
N ALA A 174 2.76 -6.32 -6.86
CA ALA A 174 1.61 -5.64 -7.46
C ALA A 174 0.90 -4.72 -6.45
N MET A 175 0.86 -5.10 -5.17
CA MET A 175 0.33 -4.25 -4.10
C MET A 175 1.19 -3.00 -3.90
N SER A 176 2.52 -3.13 -3.89
CA SER A 176 3.45 -1.99 -3.82
C SER A 176 3.29 -1.06 -5.04
N ALA A 177 3.23 -1.63 -6.24
CA ALA A 177 2.94 -0.91 -7.48
C ALA A 177 1.61 -0.16 -7.44
N CYS A 178 0.60 -0.77 -6.83
CA CYS A 178 -0.68 -0.13 -6.61
C CYS A 178 -0.53 1.11 -5.71
N TYR A 179 0.13 0.97 -4.55
CA TYR A 179 0.37 2.11 -3.65
C TYR A 179 1.09 3.27 -4.34
N ALA A 180 2.19 2.98 -5.05
CA ALA A 180 2.95 4.00 -5.75
C ALA A 180 2.12 4.71 -6.82
N PHE A 181 1.36 3.94 -7.62
CA PHE A 181 0.49 4.47 -8.64
C PHE A 181 -0.59 5.39 -8.05
N PHE A 182 -1.31 4.91 -7.03
CA PHE A 182 -2.42 5.65 -6.44
C PHE A 182 -1.97 6.86 -5.62
N ARG A 183 -0.80 6.80 -4.99
CA ARG A 183 -0.15 7.98 -4.39
C ARG A 183 0.17 9.04 -5.44
N GLY A 184 0.68 8.63 -6.61
CA GLY A 184 0.86 9.52 -7.76
C GLY A 184 -0.47 10.09 -8.29
N LEU A 185 -1.51 9.26 -8.41
CA LEU A 185 -2.85 9.67 -8.86
C LEU A 185 -3.50 10.68 -7.90
N SER A 186 -3.29 10.53 -6.59
CA SER A 186 -3.77 11.48 -5.58
C SER A 186 -3.15 12.86 -5.80
N SER A 187 -1.85 12.89 -6.10
CA SER A 187 -1.11 14.11 -6.41
C SER A 187 -1.52 14.73 -7.75
N ALA A 188 -1.89 13.91 -8.75
CA ALA A 188 -2.49 14.37 -9.99
C ALA A 188 -3.81 15.10 -9.76
N THR A 189 -4.65 14.56 -8.86
CA THR A 189 -5.94 15.16 -8.51
C THR A 189 -5.73 16.55 -7.92
N VAL A 190 -4.79 16.70 -6.98
CA VAL A 190 -4.42 18.02 -6.44
C VAL A 190 -3.89 18.92 -7.55
N SER A 191 -3.01 18.42 -8.42
CA SER A 191 -2.40 19.26 -9.46
C SER A 191 -3.40 19.84 -10.46
N ILE A 192 -4.44 19.09 -10.80
CA ILE A 192 -5.46 19.51 -11.77
C ILE A 192 -6.49 20.43 -11.11
N PHE A 193 -6.90 20.11 -9.89
CA PHE A 193 -8.08 20.70 -9.28
C PHE A 193 -7.78 21.77 -8.22
N PHE A 194 -6.54 21.87 -7.75
CA PHE A 194 -6.14 22.88 -6.78
C PHE A 194 -6.23 24.29 -7.38
N GLY A 195 -7.07 25.13 -6.76
CA GLY A 195 -7.25 26.53 -7.18
C GLY A 195 -8.00 26.73 -8.49
N HIS A 196 -8.66 25.68 -9.01
CA HIS A 196 -9.48 25.79 -10.21
C HIS A 196 -10.86 26.38 -9.87
N ASP A 197 -11.16 27.54 -10.43
CA ASP A 197 -12.38 28.29 -10.16
C ASP A 197 -13.48 27.90 -11.16
N PHE A 198 -14.37 26.96 -10.80
CA PHE A 198 -15.57 26.65 -11.60
C PHE A 198 -16.68 27.71 -11.47
N GLY A 199 -16.31 28.98 -11.27
CA GLY A 199 -17.27 30.09 -11.10
C GLY A 199 -18.01 30.12 -9.74
N VAL A 200 -17.70 29.20 -8.82
CA VAL A 200 -18.35 29.12 -7.49
C VAL A 200 -17.50 29.83 -6.44
N GLU A 201 -18.07 30.83 -5.77
CA GLU A 201 -17.38 31.68 -4.78
C GLU A 201 -16.84 30.90 -3.57
N SER A 202 -17.52 29.81 -3.17
CA SER A 202 -17.07 28.92 -2.09
C SER A 202 -15.71 28.27 -2.38
N PHE A 203 -15.41 27.95 -3.65
CA PHE A 203 -14.13 27.35 -4.04
C PHE A 203 -13.01 28.38 -4.12
N LYS A 204 -13.33 29.64 -4.46
CA LYS A 204 -12.37 30.76 -4.36
C LYS A 204 -11.89 30.98 -2.94
N LYS A 205 -12.82 30.92 -1.97
CA LYS A 205 -12.50 31.10 -0.54
C LYS A 205 -11.72 29.91 0.03
N ASN A 206 -11.92 28.70 -0.50
CA ASN A 206 -11.27 27.48 -0.03
C ASN A 206 -10.75 26.61 -1.20
N PRO A 207 -9.53 26.88 -1.70
CA PRO A 207 -8.96 26.16 -2.85
C PRO A 207 -8.61 24.70 -2.54
N TYR A 208 -8.61 24.29 -1.27
CA TYR A 208 -8.33 22.92 -0.81
C TYR A 208 -9.56 22.02 -0.85
N LEU A 209 -10.76 22.61 -0.84
CA LEU A 209 -12.02 21.88 -0.71
C LEU A 209 -12.30 21.02 -1.95
N PHE A 210 -12.06 21.55 -3.13
CA PHE A 210 -12.46 20.90 -4.38
C PHE A 210 -11.71 19.57 -4.64
N PRO A 211 -10.36 19.50 -4.48
CA PRO A 211 -9.65 18.21 -4.53
C PRO A 211 -10.17 17.19 -3.51
N CYS A 212 -10.55 17.63 -2.30
CA CYS A 212 -11.07 16.75 -1.26
C CYS A 212 -12.46 16.19 -1.62
N ILE A 213 -13.35 17.00 -2.20
CA ILE A 213 -14.67 16.55 -2.65
C ILE A 213 -14.54 15.50 -3.76
N ILE A 214 -13.75 15.79 -4.79
CA ILE A 214 -13.52 14.86 -5.90
C ILE A 214 -12.92 13.55 -5.39
N GLY A 215 -11.89 13.65 -4.54
CA GLY A 215 -11.28 12.48 -3.94
C GLY A 215 -12.24 11.66 -3.11
N ALA A 216 -13.04 12.31 -2.26
CA ALA A 216 -14.04 11.64 -1.42
C ALA A 216 -15.11 10.93 -2.24
N ILE A 217 -15.62 11.54 -3.32
CA ILE A 217 -16.60 10.93 -4.23
C ILE A 217 -16.01 9.69 -4.90
N ILE A 218 -14.78 9.78 -5.42
CA ILE A 218 -14.10 8.67 -6.07
C ILE A 218 -13.96 7.48 -5.11
N VAL A 219 -13.46 7.73 -3.89
CA VAL A 219 -13.29 6.65 -2.90
C VAL A 219 -14.64 6.09 -2.44
N PHE A 220 -15.67 6.93 -2.32
CA PHE A 220 -17.01 6.49 -1.96
C PHE A 220 -17.61 5.55 -3.03
N ILE A 221 -17.46 5.89 -4.31
CA ILE A 221 -17.89 5.03 -5.42
C ILE A 221 -17.15 3.70 -5.36
N VAL A 222 -15.84 3.71 -5.08
CA VAL A 222 -15.04 2.49 -4.95
C VAL A 222 -15.47 1.67 -3.74
N ALA A 223 -15.89 2.29 -2.63
CA ALA A 223 -16.46 1.59 -1.49
C ALA A 223 -17.74 0.83 -1.88
N ILE A 224 -18.62 1.45 -2.68
CA ILE A 224 -19.84 0.82 -3.21
C ILE A 224 -19.51 -0.32 -4.16
N ILE A 225 -18.59 -0.10 -5.11
CA ILE A 225 -18.14 -1.14 -6.05
C ILE A 225 -17.55 -2.32 -5.29
N THR A 226 -16.69 -2.07 -4.30
CA THR A 226 -16.11 -3.09 -3.44
C THR A 226 -17.20 -3.83 -2.65
N TYR A 227 -18.19 -3.12 -2.13
CA TYR A 227 -19.34 -3.74 -1.46
C TYR A 227 -20.13 -4.69 -2.38
N ILE A 228 -20.32 -4.34 -3.65
CA ILE A 228 -21.07 -5.18 -4.60
C ILE A 228 -20.23 -6.38 -5.07
N PHE A 229 -18.99 -6.15 -5.48
CA PHE A 229 -18.19 -7.15 -6.19
C PHE A 229 -17.29 -8.00 -5.30
N PHE A 230 -16.86 -7.50 -4.14
CA PHE A 230 -16.02 -8.27 -3.23
C PHE A 230 -16.86 -9.30 -2.49
N SER A 231 -16.43 -10.56 -2.51
CA SER A 231 -17.03 -11.64 -1.72
C SER A 231 -15.90 -12.50 -1.19
N ASP A 232 -15.81 -12.61 0.14
CA ASP A 232 -14.87 -13.48 0.85
C ASP A 232 -15.31 -14.95 0.85
N LYS A 233 -16.55 -15.23 0.40
CA LYS A 233 -17.15 -16.56 0.43
C LYS A 233 -16.50 -17.51 -0.60
N GLY A 234 -15.89 -18.58 -0.07
CA GLY A 234 -15.35 -19.70 -0.86
C GLY A 234 -14.01 -19.42 -1.53
N LEU A 235 -13.14 -18.66 -0.89
CA LEU A 235 -11.72 -18.50 -1.27
C LEU A 235 -10.77 -19.28 -0.35
N MET A 236 -11.27 -19.70 0.81
CA MET A 236 -10.51 -20.48 1.79
C MET A 236 -10.64 -21.96 1.45
N PRO A 237 -9.53 -22.72 1.34
CA PRO A 237 -9.61 -24.18 1.36
C PRO A 237 -10.27 -24.59 2.69
N LYS A 238 -11.36 -25.36 2.61
CA LYS A 238 -12.12 -25.82 3.78
C LYS A 238 -11.36 -26.80 4.67
N GLU A 239 -10.17 -27.25 4.27
CA GLU A 239 -9.52 -28.45 4.83
C GLU A 239 -8.00 -28.33 5.00
N VAL A 240 -7.48 -27.16 5.38
CA VAL A 240 -6.14 -27.13 5.96
C VAL A 240 -6.34 -26.93 7.45
N GLU A 241 -6.22 -28.01 8.23
CA GLU A 241 -6.05 -27.88 9.68
C GLU A 241 -4.92 -26.88 9.90
N PRO A 242 -5.19 -25.74 10.57
CA PRO A 242 -4.18 -24.72 10.67
C PRO A 242 -3.07 -25.24 11.57
N PHE A 243 -1.90 -25.53 10.97
CA PHE A 243 -0.63 -25.61 11.71
C PHE A 243 -0.28 -24.28 12.41
N VAL A 244 -1.13 -23.26 12.25
CA VAL A 244 -1.05 -21.96 12.91
C VAL A 244 -1.76 -22.05 14.26
N HIS A 245 -1.01 -21.90 15.34
CA HIS A 245 -1.58 -21.63 16.67
C HIS A 245 -2.64 -20.52 16.55
N LYS A 246 -3.91 -20.87 16.70
CA LYS A 246 -4.99 -19.89 16.85
C LYS A 246 -4.75 -19.16 18.18
N PHE A 247 -4.13 -17.99 18.12
CA PHE A 247 -3.96 -17.14 19.29
C PHE A 247 -5.34 -16.82 19.87
N LYS A 248 -5.57 -17.16 21.14
CA LYS A 248 -6.86 -16.88 21.79
C LYS A 248 -6.99 -15.40 22.10
N ASN A 249 -5.87 -14.74 22.40
CA ASN A 249 -5.79 -13.34 22.79
C ASN A 249 -4.64 -12.60 22.09
N LEU A 250 -4.81 -11.29 21.87
CA LEU A 250 -3.77 -10.41 21.31
C LEU A 250 -2.44 -10.49 22.07
N LYS A 251 -2.51 -10.61 23.41
CA LYS A 251 -1.34 -10.73 24.30
C LYS A 251 -0.47 -11.96 23.99
N GLU A 252 -1.07 -13.07 23.59
CA GLU A 252 -0.32 -14.28 23.23
C GLU A 252 0.45 -14.09 21.93
N GLY A 253 -0.17 -13.46 20.93
CA GLY A 253 0.47 -13.11 19.67
C GLY A 253 1.69 -12.21 19.88
N PHE A 254 1.53 -11.15 20.69
CA PHE A 254 2.66 -10.29 21.08
C PHE A 254 3.76 -11.08 21.78
N LYS A 255 3.43 -11.89 22.78
CA LYS A 255 4.41 -12.70 23.51
C LYS A 255 5.19 -13.61 22.56
N TYR A 256 4.52 -14.20 21.57
CA TYR A 256 5.15 -15.07 20.57
C TYR A 256 6.13 -14.31 19.65
N VAL A 257 5.71 -13.15 19.13
CA VAL A 257 6.57 -12.31 18.27
C VAL A 257 7.84 -11.88 19.01
N TRP A 258 7.70 -11.49 20.28
CA TRP A 258 8.83 -11.05 21.11
C TRP A 258 9.70 -12.22 21.61
N ALA A 259 9.14 -13.42 21.78
CA ALA A 259 9.90 -14.61 22.14
C ALA A 259 10.81 -15.09 21.00
N ASN A 260 10.34 -15.04 19.76
CA ASN A 260 11.13 -15.51 18.61
C ASN A 260 12.17 -14.46 18.16
N ARG A 261 13.45 -14.83 18.22
CA ARG A 261 14.57 -13.95 17.86
C ARG A 261 14.50 -13.45 16.41
N LEU A 262 14.05 -14.28 15.48
CA LEU A 262 13.94 -13.91 14.06
C LEU A 262 12.83 -12.90 13.84
N LEU A 263 11.64 -13.17 14.39
CA LEU A 263 10.48 -12.26 14.28
C LEU A 263 10.80 -10.90 14.91
N ARG A 264 11.39 -10.89 16.11
CA ARG A 264 11.81 -9.66 16.77
C ARG A 264 12.79 -8.83 15.94
N LYS A 265 13.79 -9.47 15.32
CA LYS A 265 14.74 -8.78 14.44
C LYS A 265 14.05 -8.18 13.21
N LEU A 266 13.15 -8.94 12.59
CA LEU A 266 12.42 -8.47 11.41
C LEU A 266 11.53 -7.26 11.76
N VAL A 267 10.79 -7.32 12.87
CA VAL A 267 9.99 -6.18 13.34
C VAL A 267 10.85 -4.93 13.49
N ILE A 268 11.99 -5.02 14.19
CA ILE A 268 12.88 -3.87 14.40
C ILE A 268 13.40 -3.30 13.07
N VAL A 269 13.88 -4.17 12.17
CA VAL A 269 14.42 -3.75 10.88
C VAL A 269 13.33 -3.08 10.04
N PHE A 270 12.16 -3.71 9.90
CA PHE A 270 11.05 -3.14 9.15
C PHE A 270 10.59 -1.80 9.74
N SER A 271 10.48 -1.68 11.06
CA SER A 271 10.08 -0.42 11.69
C SER A 271 11.08 0.72 11.44
N LEU A 272 12.38 0.47 11.55
CA LEU A 272 13.41 1.49 11.26
C LEU A 272 13.36 1.95 9.81
N CYS A 273 13.10 1.02 8.92
CA CYS A 273 13.05 1.28 7.52
C CYS A 273 11.75 1.99 7.09
N ASP A 274 10.58 1.62 7.61
CA ASP A 274 9.32 2.34 7.40
C ASP A 274 9.38 3.76 7.97
N PHE A 275 10.00 3.92 9.15
CA PHE A 275 10.28 5.24 9.73
C PHE A 275 11.14 6.08 8.77
N SER A 276 12.20 5.48 8.20
CA SER A 276 13.06 6.16 7.24
C SER A 276 12.28 6.57 5.99
N ASN A 277 11.51 5.64 5.40
CA ASN A 277 10.70 5.89 4.21
C ASN A 277 9.67 7.02 4.44
N GLY A 278 8.90 6.94 5.52
CA GLY A 278 7.92 7.96 5.89
C GLY A 278 8.57 9.33 6.10
N SER A 279 9.72 9.38 6.78
CA SER A 279 10.42 10.64 7.03
C SER A 279 10.86 11.34 5.74
N VAL A 280 11.42 10.59 4.78
CA VAL A 280 11.91 11.19 3.53
C VAL A 280 10.74 11.64 2.65
N PHE A 281 9.62 10.92 2.65
CA PHE A 281 8.42 11.33 1.94
C PHE A 281 7.92 12.71 2.41
N VAL A 282 7.78 12.92 3.72
CA VAL A 282 7.35 14.21 4.30
C VAL A 282 8.35 15.31 3.98
N LEU A 283 9.65 15.03 4.15
CA LEU A 283 10.73 15.99 3.90
C LEU A 283 10.78 16.41 2.43
N MET A 284 10.52 15.51 1.49
CA MET A 284 10.48 15.81 0.07
C MET A 284 9.36 16.80 -0.28
N ILE A 285 8.15 16.61 0.28
CA ILE A 285 7.03 17.55 0.10
C ILE A 285 7.37 18.92 0.69
N LEU A 286 7.92 18.94 1.91
CA LEU A 286 8.30 20.18 2.58
C LEU A 286 9.39 20.93 1.81
N TYR A 287 10.42 20.22 1.33
CA TYR A 287 11.49 20.81 0.52
C TYR A 287 10.99 21.36 -0.81
N ALA A 288 10.08 20.65 -1.48
CA ALA A 288 9.46 21.09 -2.72
C ALA A 288 8.67 22.39 -2.53
N THR A 289 7.93 22.52 -1.43
CA THR A 289 7.03 23.65 -1.16
C THR A 289 7.67 24.84 -0.44
N LEU A 290 8.85 24.66 0.17
CA LEU A 290 9.56 25.70 0.91
C LEU A 290 10.05 26.82 -0.03
N ASP A 291 10.03 28.07 0.43
CA ASP A 291 10.40 29.25 -0.38
C ASP A 291 11.89 29.20 -0.80
N TYR A 292 12.22 29.74 -1.98
CA TYR A 292 13.60 29.78 -2.51
C TYR A 292 14.61 30.44 -1.57
N SER A 293 14.21 31.51 -0.88
CA SER A 293 15.08 32.24 0.06
C SER A 293 15.54 31.38 1.23
N GLU A 294 14.86 30.27 1.50
CA GLU A 294 15.11 29.37 2.62
C GLU A 294 15.72 28.04 2.15
N GLY A 295 16.16 27.96 0.88
CA GLY A 295 16.79 26.79 0.30
C GLY A 295 15.81 25.75 -0.25
N GLY A 296 14.51 26.05 -0.32
CA GLY A 296 13.50 25.18 -0.95
C GLY A 296 13.36 25.39 -2.46
N LEU A 297 12.48 24.60 -3.09
CA LEU A 297 12.20 24.69 -4.53
C LEU A 297 11.10 25.68 -4.90
N GLY A 298 10.40 26.26 -3.93
CA GLY A 298 9.37 27.29 -4.13
C GLY A 298 8.14 26.83 -4.90
N PHE A 299 7.93 25.52 -5.06
CA PHE A 299 6.88 24.99 -5.92
C PHE A 299 5.49 25.19 -5.34
N SER A 300 4.56 25.51 -6.23
CA SER A 300 3.13 25.47 -5.96
C SER A 300 2.65 24.03 -5.72
N PRO A 301 1.47 23.82 -5.10
CA PRO A 301 0.90 22.48 -4.94
C PRO A 301 0.67 21.77 -6.28
N ASN A 302 0.45 22.53 -7.35
CA ASN A 302 0.27 21.99 -8.69
C ASN A 302 1.61 21.44 -9.22
N GLU A 303 2.67 22.24 -9.17
CA GLU A 303 4.02 21.79 -9.58
C GLU A 303 4.55 20.65 -8.70
N THR A 304 4.31 20.74 -7.38
CA THR A 304 4.62 19.67 -6.43
C THR A 304 3.87 18.39 -6.83
N GLY A 305 2.57 18.50 -7.13
CA GLY A 305 1.74 17.39 -7.59
C GLY A 305 2.31 16.71 -8.84
N VAL A 306 2.78 17.47 -9.85
CA VAL A 306 3.40 16.91 -11.07
C VAL A 306 4.64 16.08 -10.75
N ILE A 307 5.49 16.51 -9.83
CA ILE A 307 6.69 15.76 -9.41
C ILE A 307 6.29 14.41 -8.81
N PHE A 308 5.26 14.40 -7.95
CA PHE A 308 4.74 13.16 -7.35
C PHE A 308 4.07 12.23 -8.36
N ILE A 309 3.50 12.76 -9.46
CA ILE A 309 2.99 11.94 -10.56
C ILE A 309 4.14 11.21 -11.26
N VAL A 310 5.18 11.94 -11.67
CA VAL A 310 6.36 11.37 -12.33
C VAL A 310 6.99 10.29 -11.43
N PHE A 311 7.07 10.60 -10.13
CA PHE A 311 7.56 9.68 -9.12
C PHE A 311 6.71 8.41 -8.99
N GLY A 312 5.38 8.54 -8.89
CA GLY A 312 4.47 7.40 -8.78
C GLY A 312 4.49 6.51 -10.02
N ILE A 313 4.49 7.10 -11.22
CA ILE A 313 4.58 6.36 -12.50
C ILE A 313 5.92 5.64 -12.61
N GLY A 314 7.04 6.35 -12.38
CA GLY A 314 8.39 5.78 -12.48
C GLY A 314 8.56 4.58 -11.55
N THR A 315 8.05 4.69 -10.33
CA THR A 315 8.05 3.60 -9.35
C THR A 315 7.21 2.42 -9.81
N THR A 316 5.99 2.68 -10.26
CA THR A 316 5.06 1.63 -10.70
C THR A 316 5.66 0.82 -11.85
N ILE A 317 6.27 1.51 -12.83
CA ILE A 317 6.96 0.86 -13.96
C ILE A 317 8.15 0.03 -13.44
N TYR A 318 8.92 0.57 -12.50
CA TYR A 318 10.03 -0.14 -11.87
C TYR A 318 9.60 -1.47 -11.22
N GLU A 319 8.57 -1.42 -10.38
CA GLU A 319 8.07 -2.55 -9.61
C GLU A 319 7.46 -3.64 -10.50
N LEU A 320 6.76 -3.25 -11.57
CA LEU A 320 6.15 -4.21 -12.49
C LEU A 320 7.18 -4.87 -13.42
N LEU A 321 8.16 -4.11 -13.94
CA LEU A 321 9.05 -4.60 -15.01
C LEU A 321 10.40 -5.14 -14.51
N TRP A 322 11.01 -4.51 -13.50
CA TRP A 322 12.39 -4.80 -13.10
C TRP A 322 12.51 -5.54 -11.78
N TYR A 323 11.63 -5.31 -10.81
CA TYR A 323 11.71 -5.92 -9.48
C TYR A 323 11.82 -7.46 -9.53
N ASN A 324 10.87 -8.13 -10.20
CA ASN A 324 10.89 -9.59 -10.30
C ASN A 324 12.14 -10.14 -11.00
N LYS A 325 12.67 -9.41 -12.00
CA LYS A 325 13.91 -9.79 -12.70
C LYS A 325 15.13 -9.67 -11.77
N LEU A 326 15.18 -8.60 -10.97
CA LEU A 326 16.26 -8.36 -10.02
C LEU A 326 16.25 -9.34 -8.86
N VAL A 327 15.07 -9.67 -8.31
CA VAL A 327 14.92 -10.68 -7.26
C VAL A 327 15.42 -12.04 -7.74
N LYS A 328 15.06 -12.46 -8.96
CA LYS A 328 15.54 -13.71 -9.56
C LYS A 328 17.06 -13.74 -9.80
N LYS A 329 17.67 -12.59 -10.12
CA LYS A 329 19.10 -12.51 -10.46
C LYS A 329 20.02 -12.34 -9.25
N ILE A 330 19.65 -11.47 -8.30
CA ILE A 330 20.51 -11.02 -7.20
C ILE A 330 20.10 -11.70 -5.88
N GLY A 331 18.86 -12.18 -5.78
CA GLY A 331 18.27 -12.72 -4.57
C GLY A 331 17.73 -11.64 -3.64
N VAL A 332 16.71 -11.99 -2.86
CA VAL A 332 15.96 -11.09 -1.97
C VAL A 332 16.86 -10.34 -0.98
N ARG A 333 17.72 -11.07 -0.25
CA ARG A 333 18.52 -10.49 0.83
C ARG A 333 19.54 -9.46 0.33
N LYS A 334 20.26 -9.78 -0.75
CA LYS A 334 21.25 -8.87 -1.33
C LYS A 334 20.57 -7.63 -1.91
N LEU A 335 19.43 -7.81 -2.57
CA LEU A 335 18.64 -6.70 -3.10
C LEU A 335 18.15 -5.77 -1.97
N PHE A 336 17.68 -6.33 -0.85
CA PHE A 336 17.28 -5.58 0.35
C PHE A 336 18.42 -4.72 0.91
N LEU A 337 19.60 -5.32 1.10
CA LEU A 337 20.78 -4.61 1.61
C LEU A 337 21.25 -3.51 0.65
N LEU A 338 21.28 -3.80 -0.65
CA LEU A 338 21.66 -2.82 -1.67
C LEU A 338 20.68 -1.65 -1.69
N GLY A 339 19.37 -1.91 -1.69
CA GLY A 339 18.35 -0.87 -1.64
C GLY A 339 18.46 -0.02 -0.38
N SER A 340 18.68 -0.64 0.78
CA SER A 340 18.86 0.07 2.05
C SER A 340 20.09 0.99 2.03
N LEU A 341 21.20 0.52 1.47
CA LEU A 341 22.42 1.30 1.36
C LEU A 341 22.24 2.47 0.39
N VAL A 342 21.62 2.24 -0.77
CA VAL A 342 21.33 3.30 -1.74
C VAL A 342 20.41 4.36 -1.12
N THR A 343 19.35 3.96 -0.42
CA THR A 343 18.48 4.91 0.28
C THR A 343 19.22 5.72 1.33
N ALA A 344 20.12 5.11 2.11
CA ALA A 344 20.91 5.84 3.09
C ALA A 344 21.85 6.86 2.42
N VAL A 345 22.50 6.49 1.31
CA VAL A 345 23.34 7.39 0.52
C VAL A 345 22.50 8.55 -0.03
N CYS A 346 21.38 8.26 -0.68
CA CYS A 346 20.49 9.30 -1.19
C CYS A 346 19.99 10.23 -0.08
N ALA A 347 19.50 9.68 1.05
CA ALA A 347 19.08 10.45 2.23
C ALA A 347 20.18 11.39 2.74
N SER A 348 21.44 10.92 2.77
CA SER A 348 22.58 11.75 3.18
C SER A 348 22.93 12.87 2.20
N MET A 349 22.52 12.75 0.93
CA MET A 349 22.70 13.79 -0.08
C MET A 349 21.65 14.89 0.01
N PHE A 350 20.52 14.66 0.69
CA PHE A 350 19.40 15.61 0.80
C PHE A 350 19.82 17.02 1.26
N PRO A 351 20.65 17.18 2.32
CA PRO A 351 21.11 18.49 2.78
C PRO A 351 22.09 19.18 1.81
N ASN A 352 22.71 18.43 0.88
CA ASN A 352 23.69 18.98 -0.06
C ASN A 352 23.04 19.58 -1.32
N PHE A 353 21.76 19.27 -1.61
CA PHE A 353 21.03 19.84 -2.75
C PHE A 353 20.83 21.35 -2.65
N THR A 354 20.90 21.91 -1.44
CA THR A 354 20.79 23.34 -1.18
C THR A 354 22.02 24.13 -1.66
N ILE A 355 23.17 23.45 -1.86
CA ILE A 355 24.47 24.10 -2.03
C ILE A 355 24.91 24.17 -3.51
N ASN A 356 24.46 23.25 -4.38
CA ASN A 356 24.92 23.19 -5.78
C ASN A 356 23.81 22.91 -6.81
N ASN A 357 23.58 23.90 -7.68
CA ASN A 357 22.83 23.86 -8.96
C ASN A 357 21.37 23.34 -8.98
N ARG A 358 20.46 24.25 -9.36
CA ARG A 358 19.00 24.08 -9.57
C ARG A 358 18.60 22.85 -10.39
N SER A 359 19.34 22.49 -11.44
CA SER A 359 19.00 21.35 -12.32
C SER A 359 19.42 20.00 -11.73
N PHE A 360 20.49 19.98 -10.93
CA PHE A 360 21.02 18.76 -10.31
C PHE A 360 20.13 18.32 -9.15
N GLY A 361 19.59 19.26 -8.37
CA GLY A 361 18.63 18.98 -7.30
C GLY A 361 17.29 18.42 -7.78
N ILE A 362 16.83 18.77 -8.99
CA ILE A 362 15.60 18.23 -9.58
C ILE A 362 15.83 16.79 -10.07
N THR A 363 16.92 16.55 -10.81
CA THR A 363 17.29 15.21 -11.29
C THR A 363 17.55 14.25 -10.14
N CYS A 364 18.28 14.68 -9.10
CA CYS A 364 18.55 13.82 -7.96
C CYS A 364 17.36 13.64 -7.01
N ASN A 365 16.40 14.58 -6.91
CA ASN A 365 15.13 14.31 -6.19
C ASN A 365 14.27 13.28 -6.93
N MET A 366 14.25 13.30 -8.26
CA MET A 366 13.59 12.27 -9.06
C MET A 366 14.26 10.90 -8.91
N GLU A 367 15.61 10.85 -8.94
CA GLU A 367 16.38 9.62 -8.71
C GLU A 367 16.19 9.10 -7.28
N MET A 368 16.23 9.99 -6.29
CA MET A 368 16.07 9.66 -4.88
C MET A 368 14.67 9.15 -4.56
N GLY A 369 13.62 9.73 -5.16
CA GLY A 369 12.29 9.15 -5.14
C GLY A 369 12.32 7.72 -5.69
N CYS A 370 12.76 7.53 -6.93
CA CYS A 370 12.85 6.22 -7.56
C CYS A 370 13.61 5.19 -6.70
N PHE A 371 14.66 5.61 -5.98
CA PHE A 371 15.43 4.76 -5.08
C PHE A 371 14.79 4.54 -3.69
N LEU A 372 14.07 5.51 -3.14
CA LEU A 372 13.27 5.38 -1.92
C LEU A 372 12.09 4.43 -2.10
N ASN A 373 11.49 4.43 -3.29
CA ASN A 373 10.45 3.44 -3.58
C ASN A 373 11.02 2.07 -3.94
N LEU A 374 12.23 2.00 -4.52
CA LEU A 374 13.04 0.77 -4.58
C LEU A 374 13.23 0.15 -3.17
N TYR A 375 13.37 1.00 -2.16
CA TYR A 375 13.46 0.62 -0.75
C TYR A 375 12.10 0.30 -0.13
N SER A 376 11.04 1.04 -0.48
CA SER A 376 9.67 0.73 -0.06
C SER A 376 9.18 -0.61 -0.60
N SER A 377 9.55 -0.99 -1.82
CA SER A 377 9.25 -2.31 -2.42
C SER A 377 10.07 -3.45 -1.82
N LEU A 378 11.22 -3.14 -1.21
CA LEU A 378 12.03 -4.09 -0.45
C LEU A 378 11.54 -4.26 1.00
N LEU A 379 10.84 -3.25 1.53
CA LEU A 379 10.26 -3.24 2.87
C LEU A 379 8.84 -3.78 2.91
N LEU A 380 8.11 -3.59 1.84
CA LEU A 380 6.81 -4.18 1.65
C LEU A 380 6.96 -5.59 1.07
N TRP A 381 7.46 -6.53 1.88
CA TRP A 381 7.12 -7.96 1.72
C TRP A 381 8.00 -8.77 0.76
N ASN A 382 9.16 -9.18 1.27
CA ASN A 382 9.59 -10.56 1.08
C ASN A 382 9.66 -11.26 2.44
N ASP A 383 8.58 -11.98 2.73
CA ASP A 383 8.67 -13.30 3.31
C ASP A 383 9.66 -13.49 4.47
N VAL A 384 9.16 -13.14 5.65
CA VAL A 384 9.54 -13.76 6.94
C VAL A 384 9.71 -15.30 6.82
N PHE A 385 9.07 -15.94 5.83
CA PHE A 385 9.13 -17.39 5.56
C PHE A 385 10.00 -17.84 4.38
N ALA A 386 10.39 -16.97 3.45
CA ALA A 386 11.36 -17.28 2.38
C ALA A 386 12.77 -17.24 2.96
N LEU A 387 12.98 -16.36 3.96
CA LEU A 387 14.15 -16.45 4.84
C LEU A 387 14.18 -17.73 5.66
N LYS A 388 13.03 -18.37 5.95
CA LYS A 388 13.00 -19.70 6.60
C LYS A 388 13.48 -20.79 5.63
N ARG A 389 13.19 -20.69 4.33
CA ARG A 389 13.76 -21.59 3.31
C ARG A 389 15.28 -21.39 3.16
N SER A 390 15.74 -20.14 3.14
CA SER A 390 17.17 -19.81 3.10
C SER A 390 17.91 -20.03 4.43
N TYR A 391 17.25 -20.51 5.49
CA TYR A 391 17.91 -20.94 6.73
C TYR A 391 18.06 -22.47 6.80
N ASN A 392 17.41 -23.19 5.88
CA ASN A 392 17.50 -24.64 5.73
C ASN A 392 18.35 -25.07 4.52
N ASP A 393 18.86 -24.10 3.76
CA ASP A 393 19.96 -24.23 2.79
C ASP A 393 21.13 -23.37 3.32
#